data_AF-A0A0C2CNZ1-F1
#
_entry.id   AF-A0A0C2CNZ1-F1
#
_cell.length_a   1.000
_cell.length_b   1.000
_cell.length_c   1.000
_cell.angle_alpha   90.00
_cell.angle_beta   90.00
_cell.angle_gamma   90.00
#
_symmetry.space_group_name_H-M   'P 1'
#
loop_
_entity.id
_entity.type
_entity.pdbx_description
1 polymer ?
#
loop_
_entity_poly.entity_id
_entity_poly.type
_entity_poly.pdbx_seq_one_letter_code
_entity_poly.pdbx_strand_id
1 'polypeptide(L)'
;MEFLIDASSLYWTADRENLHKCWEYERYDVSCRFNCDESMMICSFGGRQFNCCQYMSVIITNLGKCFKLDMRNSGRDWMQKQMEAGVTAGLQIILDAHLEEQFDGTG
;
A
#
# COMPACT_ATOMS: atom_id res chain seq x y z
N MET A 1 26.85 -23.01 13.55
CA MET A 1 26.78 -21.57 13.20
C MET A 1 25.60 -21.42 12.28
N GLU A 2 24.45 -21.03 12.83
CA GLU A 2 23.29 -20.65 12.04
C GLU A 2 23.62 -19.33 11.36
N PHE A 3 23.65 -19.33 10.02
CA PHE A 3 23.66 -18.11 9.24
C PHE A 3 22.28 -17.47 9.42
N LEU A 4 22.16 -16.58 10.41
CA LEU A 4 21.06 -15.63 10.46
C LEU A 4 21.30 -14.66 9.31
N ILE A 5 20.77 -15.00 8.12
CA ILE A 5 20.65 -14.04 7.04
C ILE A 5 19.73 -12.97 7.58
N ASP A 6 20.28 -11.79 7.81
CA ASP A 6 19.50 -10.68 8.34
C ASP A 6 18.36 -10.38 7.37
N ALA A 7 17.16 -10.21 7.91
CA ALA A 7 15.98 -9.92 7.09
C ALA A 7 16.25 -8.68 6.23
N SER A 8 16.93 -7.67 6.81
CA SER A 8 17.35 -6.45 6.10
C SER A 8 18.19 -6.75 4.86
N SER A 9 19.07 -7.76 4.90
CA SER A 9 19.92 -8.13 3.76
C SER A 9 19.15 -8.87 2.67
N LEU A 10 18.06 -9.58 3.02
CA LEU A 10 17.17 -10.23 2.05
C LEU A 10 16.24 -9.21 1.39
N TYR A 11 15.63 -8.33 2.18
CA TYR A 11 14.78 -7.23 1.70
C TYR A 11 15.59 -6.28 0.79
N TRP A 12 16.79 -5.85 1.23
CA TRP A 12 17.67 -5.02 0.42
C TRP A 12 18.02 -5.60 -0.95
N THR A 13 18.23 -6.93 -1.04
CA THR A 13 18.54 -7.58 -2.32
C THR A 13 17.33 -7.72 -3.24
N ALA A 14 16.13 -7.94 -2.67
CA ALA A 14 14.88 -8.00 -3.44
C ALA A 14 14.51 -6.61 -3.98
N ASP A 15 14.70 -5.56 -3.17
CA ASP A 15 14.42 -4.18 -3.56
C ASP A 15 15.44 -3.66 -4.56
N ARG A 16 16.71 -4.09 -4.51
CA ARG A 16 17.71 -3.65 -5.49
C ARG A 16 17.37 -4.07 -6.91
N GLU A 17 16.88 -5.30 -7.12
CA GLU A 17 16.44 -5.76 -8.44
C GLU A 17 15.23 -4.97 -8.98
N ASN A 18 14.32 -4.54 -8.10
CA ASN A 18 13.18 -3.70 -8.49
C ASN A 18 13.57 -2.23 -8.69
N LEU A 19 14.48 -1.68 -7.89
CA LEU A 19 15.07 -0.34 -8.08
C LEU A 19 15.81 -0.24 -9.42
N HIS A 20 16.53 -1.30 -9.83
CA HIS A 20 17.20 -1.32 -11.14
C HIS A 20 16.23 -1.17 -12.31
N LYS A 21 15.02 -1.75 -12.23
CA LYS A 21 13.97 -1.56 -13.26
C LYS A 21 13.44 -0.13 -13.30
N CYS A 22 13.49 0.58 -12.19
CA CYS A 22 12.99 1.95 -12.08
C CYS A 22 13.91 3.01 -12.67
N TRP A 23 15.18 2.67 -12.91
CA TRP A 23 16.17 3.60 -13.45
C TRP A 23 16.48 3.34 -14.94
N GLU A 24 16.08 2.21 -15.51
CA GLU A 24 16.54 1.77 -16.83
C GLU A 24 15.74 2.34 -18.02
N TYR A 25 14.69 3.12 -17.79
CA TYR A 25 14.02 3.89 -18.83
C TYR A 25 13.60 5.26 -18.28
N GLU A 26 13.93 6.34 -18.98
CA GLU A 26 13.42 7.71 -18.74
C GLU A 26 11.90 7.82 -18.99
N ARG A 27 11.12 7.00 -18.30
CA ARG A 27 9.67 7.06 -18.26
C ARG A 27 9.31 7.06 -16.80
N TYR A 28 8.63 8.12 -16.38
CA TYR A 28 7.84 8.21 -15.15
C TYR A 28 6.85 7.02 -15.10
N ASP A 29 7.34 5.81 -14.83
CA ASP A 29 6.54 4.61 -14.81
C ASP A 29 5.92 4.46 -13.42
N VAL A 30 4.60 4.33 -13.41
CA VAL A 30 3.75 4.21 -12.22
C VAL A 30 4.02 2.88 -11.49
N SER A 31 4.71 1.95 -12.15
CA SER A 31 5.17 0.67 -11.62
C SER A 31 6.22 0.82 -10.51
N CYS A 32 6.97 1.91 -10.49
CA CYS A 32 8.00 2.22 -9.49
C CYS A 32 7.48 2.90 -8.22
N ARG A 33 6.16 3.07 -8.14
CA ARG A 33 5.49 3.62 -6.97
C ARG A 33 4.74 2.50 -6.28
N PHE A 34 4.76 2.52 -4.95
CA PHE A 34 4.20 1.48 -4.08
C PHE A 34 2.95 0.78 -4.62
N ASN A 35 2.96 -0.55 -4.59
CA ASN A 35 1.80 -1.34 -4.95
C ASN A 35 0.83 -1.46 -3.77
N CYS A 36 -0.44 -1.67 -4.09
CA CYS A 36 -1.46 -1.77 -3.06
C CYS A 36 -1.19 -2.96 -2.12
N ASP A 37 -0.75 -4.10 -2.66
CA ASP A 37 -0.50 -5.31 -1.87
C ASP A 37 0.72 -5.18 -0.93
N GLU A 38 1.64 -4.27 -1.23
CA GLU A 38 2.82 -4.00 -0.40
C GLU A 38 2.52 -2.95 0.68
N SER A 39 1.80 -1.87 0.33
CA SER A 39 1.48 -0.83 1.30
C SER A 39 0.28 -1.14 2.18
N MET A 40 -0.73 -1.87 1.71
CA MET A 40 -2.00 -2.04 2.44
C MET A 40 -2.02 -3.35 3.20
N MET A 41 -1.62 -3.32 4.48
CA MET A 41 -1.56 -4.52 5.31
C MET A 41 -2.96 -5.02 5.73
N ILE A 42 -3.81 -4.11 6.25
CA ILE A 42 -5.14 -4.48 6.77
C ILE A 42 -6.16 -3.40 6.40
N CYS A 43 -7.29 -3.82 5.81
CA CYS A 43 -8.51 -3.01 5.76
C CYS A 43 -9.63 -3.68 6.53
N SER A 44 -10.31 -2.91 7.38
CA SER A 44 -11.50 -3.33 8.08
C SER A 44 -12.59 -2.27 8.06
N PHE A 45 -13.85 -2.69 7.95
CA PHE A 45 -15.00 -1.83 8.12
C PHE A 45 -16.01 -2.51 9.04
N GLY A 46 -16.39 -1.83 10.13
CA GLY A 46 -17.31 -2.40 11.12
C GLY A 46 -16.81 -3.70 11.76
N GLY A 47 -15.50 -3.82 11.98
CA GLY A 47 -14.84 -5.02 12.50
C GLY A 47 -14.70 -6.19 11.52
N ARG A 48 -15.13 -6.04 10.26
CA ARG A 48 -14.97 -7.06 9.22
C ARG A 48 -13.77 -6.72 8.34
N GLN A 49 -12.86 -7.66 8.16
CA GLN A 49 -11.71 -7.47 7.27
C GLN A 49 -12.09 -7.71 5.80
N PHE A 50 -11.46 -6.97 4.89
CA PHE A 50 -11.62 -7.13 3.46
C PHE A 50 -10.33 -6.83 2.70
N ASN A 51 -10.24 -7.31 1.46
CA ASN A 51 -9.11 -7.01 0.59
C ASN A 51 -9.22 -5.56 0.09
N CYS A 52 -8.31 -4.69 0.56
CA CYS A 52 -8.24 -3.28 0.17
C CYS A 52 -8.14 -3.11 -1.35
N CYS A 53 -7.25 -3.88 -1.98
CA CYS A 53 -6.83 -3.74 -3.35
C CYS A 53 -7.91 -4.12 -4.36
N GLN A 54 -8.87 -4.95 -3.95
CA GLN A 54 -10.05 -5.26 -4.75
C GLN A 54 -10.99 -4.06 -4.92
N TYR A 55 -11.04 -3.16 -3.93
CA TYR A 55 -11.98 -2.03 -3.88
C TYR A 55 -11.31 -0.66 -4.03
N MET A 56 -10.00 -0.64 -4.20
CA MET A 56 -9.21 0.57 -4.42
C MET A 56 -8.93 0.76 -5.90
N SER A 57 -9.02 2.02 -6.33
CA SER A 57 -8.64 2.45 -7.67
C SER A 57 -7.41 3.35 -7.60
N VAL A 58 -6.49 3.20 -8.55
CA VAL A 58 -5.29 4.02 -8.62
C VAL A 58 -5.63 5.38 -9.21
N ILE A 59 -5.21 6.45 -8.54
CA ILE A 59 -5.28 7.81 -9.06
C ILE A 59 -3.87 8.42 -9.05
N ILE A 60 -3.48 9.06 -10.15
CA ILE A 60 -2.20 9.76 -10.25
C ILE A 60 -2.44 11.22 -9.90
N THR A 61 -1.71 11.68 -8.88
CA THR A 61 -1.73 13.07 -8.42
C THR A 61 -0.33 13.67 -8.53
N ASN A 62 -0.24 14.97 -8.27
CA ASN A 62 1.05 15.65 -8.11
C ASN A 62 1.88 15.11 -6.93
N LEU A 63 1.27 14.41 -5.97
CA LEU A 63 1.97 13.79 -4.84
C LEU A 63 2.52 12.40 -5.16
N GLY A 64 1.97 11.71 -6.17
CA GLY A 64 2.25 10.29 -6.27
C GLY A 64 1.17 9.47 -6.94
N LYS A 65 1.38 8.16 -6.90
CA LYS A 65 0.36 7.14 -7.09
C LYS A 65 -0.41 7.06 -5.77
N CYS A 66 -1.68 7.41 -5.78
CA CYS A 66 -2.55 7.33 -4.62
C CYS A 66 -3.65 6.28 -4.87
N PHE A 67 -4.24 5.79 -3.79
CA PHE A 67 -5.33 4.81 -3.84
C PHE A 67 -6.62 5.42 -3.34
N LYS A 68 -7.69 5.30 -4.12
CA LYS A 68 -9.03 5.73 -3.75
C LYS A 68 -9.91 4.51 -3.49
N LEU A 69 -10.35 4.36 -2.24
CA LEU A 69 -11.31 3.33 -1.82
C LEU A 69 -12.75 3.75 -2.16
N ASP A 70 -13.44 2.94 -2.96
CA ASP A 70 -14.88 3.13 -3.23
C ASP A 70 -15.72 2.08 -2.49
N MET A 71 -16.18 2.44 -1.30
CA MET A 71 -17.04 1.58 -0.49
C MET A 71 -18.48 1.51 -1.02
N ARG A 72 -18.92 2.56 -1.76
CA ARG A 72 -20.30 2.69 -2.23
C ARG A 72 -20.59 1.72 -3.38
N ASN A 73 -19.66 1.61 -4.33
CA ASN A 73 -19.79 0.73 -5.49
C ASN A 73 -19.19 -0.67 -5.28
N SER A 74 -18.89 -1.04 -4.04
CA SER A 74 -18.25 -2.31 -3.71
C SER A 74 -19.12 -3.57 -3.89
N GLY A 75 -20.43 -3.39 -4.13
CA GLY A 75 -21.39 -4.51 -4.18
C GLY A 75 -21.60 -5.20 -2.82
N ARG A 76 -21.09 -4.63 -1.72
CA ARG A 76 -21.27 -5.13 -0.36
C ARG A 76 -22.09 -4.14 0.46
N ASP A 77 -23.33 -4.50 0.81
CA ASP A 77 -24.24 -3.62 1.56
C ASP A 77 -23.64 -3.17 2.90
N TRP A 78 -22.87 -4.04 3.54
CA TRP A 78 -22.22 -3.76 4.82
C TRP A 78 -21.06 -2.75 4.73
N MET A 79 -20.54 -2.44 3.53
CA MET A 79 -19.52 -1.38 3.35
C MET A 79 -20.13 -0.03 2.97
N GLN A 80 -21.41 0.01 2.56
CA GLN A 80 -22.04 1.24 2.10
C GLN A 80 -22.51 2.14 3.25
N LYS A 81 -22.73 1.56 4.44
CA LYS A 81 -23.29 2.27 5.59
C LYS A 81 -22.63 1.79 6.88
N GLN A 82 -22.17 2.75 7.67
CA GLN A 82 -21.79 2.51 9.05
C GLN A 82 -23.06 2.23 9.87
N MET A 83 -23.12 1.07 10.51
CA MET A 83 -24.30 0.62 11.27
C MET A 83 -24.31 1.13 12.71
N GLU A 84 -23.13 1.39 13.29
CA GLU A 84 -22.97 1.81 14.68
C GLU A 84 -21.91 2.92 14.78
N ALA A 85 -22.05 3.83 15.74
CA ALA A 85 -21.03 4.82 16.02
C ALA A 85 -19.89 4.20 16.85
N GLY A 86 -18.64 4.54 16.55
CA GLY A 86 -17.48 4.07 17.29
C GLY A 86 -16.26 3.87 16.40
N VAL A 87 -15.07 3.93 16.99
CA VAL A 87 -13.79 3.76 16.27
C VAL A 87 -13.63 2.37 15.66
N THR A 88 -14.26 1.36 16.25
CA THR A 88 -14.31 -0.02 15.76
C THR A 88 -15.41 -0.26 14.71
N ALA A 89 -16.38 0.64 14.64
CA ALA A 89 -17.52 0.53 13.75
C ALA A 89 -17.33 1.27 12.42
N GLY A 90 -16.23 2.02 12.27
CA GLY A 90 -15.86 2.77 11.07
C GLY A 90 -14.89 2.01 10.15
N LEU A 91 -14.22 2.77 9.28
CA LEU A 91 -13.14 2.29 8.41
C LEU A 91 -11.81 2.35 9.16
N GLN A 92 -11.11 1.22 9.19
CA GLN A 92 -9.75 1.09 9.72
C GLN A 92 -8.84 0.60 8.59
N ILE A 93 -7.73 1.31 8.38
CA ILE A 93 -6.69 0.94 7.43
C ILE A 93 -5.36 0.95 8.18
N ILE A 94 -4.60 -0.13 8.06
CA ILE A 94 -3.21 -0.22 8.51
C ILE A 94 -2.36 -0.35 7.26
N LEU A 95 -1.42 0.57 7.11
CA LEU A 95 -0.56 0.66 5.94
C LEU A 95 0.91 0.70 6.37
N ASP A 96 1.76 0.15 5.52
CA ASP A 96 3.20 0.28 5.59
C ASP A 96 3.66 1.38 4.63
N ALA A 97 4.32 2.40 5.19
CA ALA A 97 4.74 3.59 4.46
C ALA A 97 6.15 3.45 3.84
N HIS A 98 6.89 2.36 4.12
CA HIS A 98 8.22 2.08 3.57
C HIS A 98 9.12 3.34 3.57
N LEU A 99 9.30 3.96 4.75
CA LEU A 99 10.00 5.24 4.90
C LEU A 99 11.48 5.15 4.48
N GLU A 100 12.06 3.96 4.50
CA GLU A 100 13.40 3.64 4.02
C GLU A 100 13.60 3.84 2.51
N GLU A 101 12.51 3.84 1.72
CA GLU A 101 12.53 4.10 0.28
C GLU A 101 12.35 5.59 -0.05
N GLN A 102 12.13 6.42 0.97
CA GLN A 102 11.96 7.85 0.79
C GLN A 102 13.30 8.49 0.39
N PHE A 103 13.34 9.12 -0.78
CA PHE A 103 14.45 9.99 -1.16
C PHE A 103 14.44 11.25 -0.27
N ASP A 104 15.28 11.24 0.75
CA ASP A 104 15.77 12.42 1.44
C ASP A 104 16.77 13.12 0.52
N GLY A 105 16.39 14.25 -0.08
CA GLY A 105 17.16 14.98 -1.09
C GLY A 105 18.50 15.57 -0.64
N THR A 106 19.20 14.95 0.32
CA THR A 106 20.58 15.20 0.71
C THR A 106 21.51 14.25 -0.03
N GLY A 107 21.68 14.50 -1.33
CA GLY A 107 22.74 13.92 -2.17
C GLY A 107 23.72 15.00 -2.59
#